data_AF-A0AAU2I9M4-F1
#
_entry.id   AF-A0AAU2I9M4-F1
#
_cell.length_a   1.000
_cell.length_b   1.000
_cell.length_c   1.000
_cell.angle_alpha   90.00
_cell.angle_beta   90.00
_cell.angle_gamma   90.00
#
_symmetry.space_group_name_H-M   'P 1'
#
loop_
_entity.id
_entity.type
_entity.pdbx_description
1 polymer ?
#
loop_
_entity_poly.entity_id
_entity_poly.type
_entity_poly.pdbx_seq_one_letter_code
_entity_poly.pdbx_strand_id
1 'polypeptide(L)'
;MTDNGTARTTENGTRHELAQVNIGRLTAPLDSEQLRDFAEGLDPVNAVADASDGFVWRLKDDSGDATSFRVFGDAWLLVNMSVWRDTNALTAFMYQGLHRELLARRREFFERLDEAVTALWWVPAGHRPTVEEAEERLVHLRAHGPTPYAFNLRTAFPAGVAGPEPEPESVSRSAS
;
A
#
# COMPACT_ATOMS: atom_id res chain seq x y z
N MET A 1 -43.18 -31.42 -16.34
CA MET A 1 -41.95 -31.90 -15.67
C MET A 1 -40.88 -32.00 -16.73
N THR A 2 -40.16 -30.91 -16.95
CA THR A 2 -38.87 -30.88 -17.62
C THR A 2 -38.20 -29.58 -17.24
N ASP A 3 -36.99 -29.74 -16.76
CA ASP A 3 -36.18 -28.82 -15.96
C ASP A 3 -35.62 -27.71 -16.86
N ASN A 4 -35.79 -26.46 -16.43
CA ASN A 4 -35.23 -25.30 -17.10
C ASN A 4 -33.74 -25.26 -16.79
N GLY A 5 -32.92 -25.57 -17.80
CA GLY A 5 -31.48 -25.55 -17.72
C GLY A 5 -30.97 -24.26 -17.09
N THR A 6 -30.46 -24.40 -15.87
CA THR A 6 -29.66 -23.41 -15.17
C THR A 6 -28.58 -22.89 -16.11
N ALA A 7 -28.72 -21.63 -16.52
CA ALA A 7 -27.61 -20.85 -17.04
C ALA A 7 -26.54 -20.84 -15.95
N ARG A 8 -25.47 -21.62 -16.15
CA ARG A 8 -24.23 -21.42 -15.41
C ARG A 8 -23.61 -20.14 -15.95
N THR A 9 -23.97 -19.02 -15.35
CA THR A 9 -23.19 -17.80 -15.42
C THR A 9 -21.87 -18.12 -14.74
N THR A 10 -20.85 -18.49 -15.52
CA THR A 10 -19.48 -18.35 -15.06
C THR A 10 -19.23 -16.85 -14.95
N GLU A 11 -19.48 -16.29 -13.76
CA GLU A 11 -18.86 -15.02 -13.40
C GLU A 11 -17.36 -15.22 -13.61
N ASN A 12 -16.82 -14.47 -14.56
CA ASN A 12 -15.39 -14.38 -14.79
C ASN A 12 -14.83 -13.71 -13.53
N GLY A 13 -14.51 -14.49 -12.50
CA GLY A 13 -14.09 -14.00 -11.20
C GLY A 13 -12.92 -13.06 -11.41
N THR A 14 -13.13 -11.77 -11.18
CA THR A 14 -12.09 -10.76 -11.40
C THR A 14 -10.94 -11.12 -10.48
N ARG A 15 -9.77 -11.44 -11.05
CA ARG A 15 -8.57 -11.71 -10.26
C ARG A 15 -8.20 -10.43 -9.53
N HIS A 16 -7.85 -10.53 -8.25
CA HIS A 16 -7.41 -9.39 -7.45
C HIS A 16 -5.95 -9.56 -7.06
N GLU A 17 -5.30 -8.43 -6.80
CA GLU A 17 -3.94 -8.29 -6.28
C GLU A 17 -4.01 -7.43 -5.01
N LEU A 18 -3.02 -7.57 -4.13
CA LEU A 18 -2.95 -6.85 -2.87
C LEU A 18 -2.03 -5.64 -3.01
N ALA A 19 -2.60 -4.44 -2.93
CA ALA A 19 -1.84 -3.21 -2.81
C ALA A 19 -1.48 -2.94 -1.34
N GLN A 20 -0.31 -2.34 -1.14
CA GLN A 20 0.19 -1.92 0.15
C GLN A 20 0.92 -0.59 0.00
N VAL A 21 0.63 0.36 0.89
CA VAL A 21 1.40 1.61 1.07
C VAL A 21 2.01 1.64 2.45
N ASN A 22 3.20 2.21 2.55
CA ASN A 22 3.80 2.65 3.80
C ASN A 22 4.34 4.07 3.65
N ILE A 23 4.11 4.91 4.66
CA ILE A 23 4.72 6.23 4.77
C ILE A 23 5.65 6.30 5.98
N GLY A 24 6.66 7.16 5.91
CA GLY A 24 7.59 7.38 7.01
C GLY A 24 8.07 8.83 7.03
N ARG A 25 7.95 9.49 8.18
CA ARG A 25 8.49 10.84 8.38
C ARG A 25 9.97 10.74 8.72
N LEU A 26 10.82 11.33 7.88
CA LEU A 26 12.26 11.30 8.08
C LEU A 26 12.68 12.11 9.31
N THR A 27 13.69 11.63 10.04
CA THR A 27 14.29 12.34 11.18
C THR A 27 15.34 13.38 10.76
N ALA A 28 15.84 13.28 9.53
CA ALA A 28 16.85 14.15 8.92
C ALA A 28 16.70 14.15 7.38
N PRO A 29 17.38 15.04 6.63
CA PRO A 29 17.39 14.99 5.16
C PRO A 29 17.87 13.62 4.64
N LEU A 30 17.27 13.12 3.55
CA LEU A 30 17.56 11.78 3.01
C LEU A 30 19.04 11.60 2.60
N ASP A 31 19.69 12.67 2.16
CA ASP A 31 21.10 12.70 1.75
C ASP A 31 22.07 12.96 2.92
N SER A 32 21.56 13.04 4.16
CA SER A 32 22.39 13.23 5.34
C SER A 32 23.18 11.98 5.73
N GLU A 33 24.31 12.17 6.39
CA GLU A 33 25.10 11.07 6.95
C GLU A 33 24.30 10.20 7.93
N GLN A 34 23.36 10.78 8.66
CA GLN A 34 22.49 10.05 9.59
C GLN A 34 21.60 9.03 8.89
N LEU A 35 21.14 9.32 7.67
CA LEU A 35 20.26 8.45 6.89
C LEU A 35 20.98 7.63 5.82
N ARG A 36 22.33 7.69 5.76
CA ARG A 36 23.14 7.01 4.75
C ARG A 36 22.80 5.51 4.65
N ASP A 37 22.79 4.80 5.77
CA ASP A 37 22.47 3.36 5.82
C ASP A 37 21.07 3.05 5.27
N PHE A 38 20.10 3.94 5.50
CA PHE A 38 18.75 3.76 4.98
C PHE A 38 18.71 4.02 3.48
N ALA A 39 19.32 5.11 3.00
CA ALA A 39 19.38 5.47 1.60
C ALA A 39 20.10 4.39 0.76
N GLU A 40 21.26 3.92 1.23
CA GLU A 40 22.01 2.83 0.59
C GLU A 40 21.26 1.48 0.64
N GLY A 41 20.36 1.31 1.61
CA GLY A 41 19.52 0.12 1.75
C GLY A 41 18.33 0.06 0.80
N LEU A 42 17.94 1.18 0.16
CA LEU A 42 16.76 1.24 -0.72
C LEU A 42 16.89 0.31 -1.93
N ASP A 43 17.97 0.45 -2.70
CA ASP A 43 18.17 -0.32 -3.93
C ASP A 43 18.24 -1.84 -3.68
N PRO A 44 19.03 -2.33 -2.70
CA PRO A 44 19.05 -3.75 -2.40
C PRO A 44 17.70 -4.30 -1.93
N VAL A 45 16.95 -3.55 -1.10
CA VAL A 45 15.60 -3.98 -0.67
C VAL A 45 14.64 -4.02 -1.85
N ASN A 46 14.67 -3.01 -2.72
CA ASN A 46 13.86 -2.96 -3.94
C ASN A 46 14.17 -4.15 -4.86
N ALA A 47 15.45 -4.48 -5.06
CA ALA A 47 15.86 -5.62 -5.87
C ALA A 47 15.37 -6.96 -5.30
N VAL A 48 15.40 -7.12 -3.97
CA VAL A 48 14.85 -8.31 -3.30
C VAL A 48 13.34 -8.40 -3.48
N ALA A 49 12.62 -7.28 -3.37
CA ALA A 49 11.18 -7.25 -3.66
C ALA A 49 10.91 -7.66 -5.11
N ASP A 50 11.61 -7.05 -6.07
CA ASP A 50 11.45 -7.29 -7.51
C ASP A 50 11.69 -8.77 -7.89
N ALA A 51 12.53 -9.50 -7.14
CA ALA A 51 12.83 -10.92 -7.34
C ALA A 51 11.95 -11.88 -6.51
N SER A 52 11.08 -11.38 -5.63
CA SER A 52 10.29 -12.20 -4.71
C SER A 52 9.12 -12.89 -5.42
N ASP A 53 8.83 -14.15 -5.06
CA ASP A 53 7.64 -14.84 -5.57
C ASP A 53 6.36 -14.10 -5.17
N GLY A 54 5.50 -13.86 -6.15
CA GLY A 54 4.26 -13.13 -5.96
C GLY A 54 4.40 -11.61 -5.91
N PHE A 55 5.60 -11.04 -6.08
CA PHE A 55 5.73 -9.62 -6.36
C PHE A 55 5.14 -9.28 -7.74
N VAL A 56 4.43 -8.15 -7.84
CA VAL A 56 3.76 -7.73 -9.09
C VAL A 56 4.25 -6.36 -9.55
N TRP A 57 4.35 -5.39 -8.64
CA TRP A 57 4.73 -4.02 -8.98
C TRP A 57 5.15 -3.23 -7.74
N ARG A 58 5.92 -2.16 -7.94
CA ARG A 58 6.14 -1.10 -6.94
C ARG A 58 6.16 0.27 -7.58
N LEU A 59 5.80 1.27 -6.79
CA LEU A 59 5.96 2.67 -7.13
C LEU A 59 7.44 2.98 -7.33
N LYS A 60 7.74 3.59 -8.47
CA LYS A 60 9.05 4.10 -8.83
C LYS A 60 8.92 5.19 -9.88
N ASP A 61 9.85 6.12 -9.88
CA ASP A 61 10.02 7.07 -10.97
C ASP A 61 11.04 6.53 -12.01
N ASP A 62 11.45 7.39 -12.93
CA ASP A 62 12.43 7.06 -13.97
C ASP A 62 13.83 6.72 -13.40
N SER A 63 14.14 7.13 -12.17
CA SER A 63 15.39 6.80 -11.48
C SER A 63 15.36 5.43 -10.81
N GLY A 64 14.17 4.85 -10.63
CA GLY A 64 14.00 3.49 -10.13
C GLY A 64 13.58 3.36 -8.67
N ASP A 65 13.36 4.48 -7.97
CA ASP A 65 12.85 4.52 -6.59
C ASP A 65 11.65 5.47 -6.41
N ALA A 66 11.06 5.52 -5.21
CA ALA A 66 9.87 6.31 -4.90
C ALA A 66 10.14 7.61 -4.12
N THR A 67 11.41 7.99 -3.95
CA THR A 67 11.81 9.09 -3.04
C THR A 67 11.47 10.48 -3.60
N SER A 68 11.24 10.60 -4.90
CA SER A 68 10.82 11.84 -5.56
C SER A 68 9.32 12.15 -5.40
N PHE A 69 8.50 11.15 -5.06
CA PHE A 69 7.06 11.35 -4.85
C PHE A 69 6.79 12.13 -3.57
N ARG A 70 5.65 12.80 -3.53
CA ARG A 70 5.17 13.55 -2.36
C ARG A 70 3.83 12.98 -1.95
N VAL A 71 3.73 12.55 -0.70
CA VAL A 71 2.48 12.09 -0.08
C VAL A 71 2.01 13.15 0.90
N PHE A 72 0.72 13.49 0.84
CA PHE A 72 0.10 14.62 1.54
C PHE A 72 0.79 15.97 1.28
N GLY A 73 1.49 16.09 0.14
CA GLY A 73 2.29 17.28 -0.18
C GLY A 73 3.49 17.53 0.74
N ASP A 74 3.89 16.58 1.59
CA ASP A 74 4.98 16.74 2.55
C ASP A 74 6.28 16.12 2.02
N ALA A 75 7.33 16.93 1.90
CA ALA A 75 8.66 16.49 1.46
C ALA A 75 9.42 15.67 2.51
N TRP A 76 9.00 15.70 3.77
CA TRP A 76 9.58 14.90 4.85
C TRP A 76 8.94 13.53 4.98
N LEU A 77 7.84 13.28 4.28
CA LEU A 77 7.21 11.96 4.21
C LEU A 77 7.73 11.21 2.99
N LEU A 78 8.44 10.11 3.24
CA LEU A 78 8.67 9.12 2.20
C LEU A 78 7.45 8.23 2.05
N VAL A 79 7.14 7.86 0.81
CA VAL A 79 6.13 6.87 0.46
C VAL A 79 6.78 5.70 -0.26
N ASN A 80 6.44 4.49 0.15
CA ASN A 80 6.68 3.28 -0.62
C ASN A 80 5.33 2.61 -0.86
N MET A 81 5.10 2.15 -2.08
CA MET A 81 3.89 1.43 -2.44
C MET A 81 4.21 0.26 -3.34
N SER A 82 3.56 -0.88 -3.09
CA SER A 82 3.78 -2.12 -3.81
C SER A 82 2.48 -2.89 -4.03
N VAL A 83 2.47 -3.75 -5.04
CA VAL A 83 1.39 -4.67 -5.37
C VAL A 83 1.94 -6.09 -5.39
N TRP A 84 1.20 -6.98 -4.75
CA TRP A 84 1.55 -8.39 -4.56
C TRP A 84 0.39 -9.28 -4.99
N ARG A 85 0.69 -10.54 -5.30
CA ARG A 85 -0.34 -11.55 -5.62
C ARG A 85 -1.34 -11.72 -4.48
N ASP A 86 -0.84 -11.73 -3.24
CA ASP A 86 -1.63 -12.01 -2.04
C ASP A 86 -0.87 -11.60 -0.77
N THR A 87 -1.53 -11.72 0.39
CA THR A 87 -0.96 -11.37 1.69
C THR A 87 0.22 -12.26 2.09
N ASN A 88 0.25 -13.53 1.66
CA ASN A 88 1.34 -14.44 2.00
C ASN A 88 2.63 -14.06 1.27
N ALA A 89 2.53 -13.64 0.01
CA ALA A 89 3.68 -13.13 -0.75
C ALA A 89 4.29 -11.90 -0.08
N LEU A 90 3.45 -10.92 0.31
CA LEU A 90 3.90 -9.72 1.02
C LEU A 90 4.57 -10.07 2.36
N THR A 91 3.96 -10.92 3.18
CA THR A 91 4.53 -11.25 4.51
C THR A 91 5.82 -12.07 4.40
N ALA A 92 5.95 -12.94 3.40
CA ALA A 92 7.18 -13.67 3.12
C ALA A 92 8.36 -12.72 2.84
N PHE A 93 8.13 -11.67 2.05
CA PHE A 93 9.11 -10.61 1.82
C PHE A 93 9.44 -9.82 3.10
N MET A 94 8.42 -9.37 3.84
CA MET A 94 8.62 -8.48 4.98
C MET A 94 9.50 -9.05 6.10
N TYR A 95 9.45 -10.37 6.31
CA TYR A 95 10.09 -11.03 7.45
C TYR A 95 11.45 -11.68 7.14
N GLN A 96 12.03 -11.41 5.98
CA GLN A 96 13.31 -12.01 5.55
C GLN A 96 14.36 -10.95 5.17
N GLY A 97 15.62 -11.33 5.30
CA GLY A 97 16.78 -10.57 4.81
C GLY A 97 16.89 -9.13 5.30
N LEU A 98 17.42 -8.27 4.43
CA LEU A 98 17.73 -6.86 4.70
C LEU A 98 16.50 -6.03 5.09
N HIS A 99 15.32 -6.33 4.53
CA HIS A 99 14.09 -5.60 4.88
C HIS A 99 13.78 -5.73 6.38
N ARG A 100 13.96 -6.92 6.95
CA ARG A 100 13.78 -7.14 8.40
C ARG A 100 14.78 -6.36 9.24
N GLU A 101 16.03 -6.25 8.78
CA GLU A 101 17.10 -5.51 9.48
C GLU A 101 16.80 -4.00 9.51
N LEU A 102 16.44 -3.41 8.37
CA LEU A 102 16.04 -2.00 8.30
C LEU A 102 14.75 -1.74 9.11
N LEU A 103 13.78 -2.65 9.10
CA LEU A 103 12.57 -2.53 9.90
C LEU A 103 12.87 -2.54 11.41
N ALA A 104 13.87 -3.30 11.87
CA ALA A 104 14.32 -3.30 13.25
C ALA A 104 14.95 -1.95 13.65
N ARG A 105 15.68 -1.32 12.72
CA ARG A 105 16.35 -0.03 12.89
C ARG A 105 15.50 1.19 12.54
N ARG A 106 14.25 1.01 12.13
CA ARG A 106 13.37 2.09 11.63
C ARG A 106 13.31 3.38 12.47
N ARG A 107 13.54 3.30 13.79
CA ARG A 107 13.55 4.47 14.69
C ARG A 107 14.79 5.36 14.56
N GLU A 108 15.84 4.86 13.93
CA GLU A 108 17.03 5.65 13.57
C GLU A 108 16.69 6.60 12.40
N PHE A 109 15.80 6.16 11.51
CA PHE A 109 15.51 6.82 10.24
C PHE A 109 14.20 7.62 10.25
N PHE A 110 13.21 7.16 11.02
CA PHE A 110 11.85 7.69 10.98
C PHE A 110 11.35 8.12 12.35
N GLU A 111 10.65 9.26 12.36
CA GLU A 111 9.86 9.69 13.51
C GLU A 111 8.70 8.72 13.77
N ARG A 112 8.30 8.63 15.04
CA ARG A 112 7.10 7.88 15.41
C ARG A 112 5.88 8.76 15.11
N LEU A 113 5.07 8.31 14.16
CA LEU A 113 3.72 8.84 13.95
C LEU A 113 2.72 8.01 14.77
N ASP A 114 1.78 8.68 15.45
CA ASP A 114 0.75 8.00 16.26
C ASP A 114 -0.46 7.55 15.42
N GLU A 115 -0.57 8.06 14.20
CA GLU A 115 -1.57 7.68 13.20
C GLU A 115 -1.16 6.46 12.36
N ALA A 116 -2.10 5.90 11.60
CA ALA A 116 -1.79 4.80 10.70
C ALA A 116 -0.85 5.26 9.57
N VAL A 117 0.29 4.58 9.42
CA VAL A 117 1.31 4.84 8.39
C VAL A 117 1.36 3.76 7.32
N THR A 118 0.65 2.65 7.50
CA THR A 118 0.61 1.54 6.56
C THR A 118 -0.85 1.20 6.29
N ALA A 119 -1.21 1.06 5.01
CA ALA A 119 -2.52 0.57 4.59
C ALA A 119 -2.37 -0.52 3.52
N LEU A 120 -3.32 -1.45 3.51
CA LEU A 120 -3.45 -2.54 2.56
C LEU A 120 -4.87 -2.53 1.99
N TRP A 121 -5.01 -2.84 0.71
CA TRP A 121 -6.31 -2.95 0.04
C TRP A 121 -6.22 -3.87 -1.18
N TRP A 122 -7.35 -4.48 -1.56
CA TRP A 122 -7.42 -5.31 -2.75
C TRP A 122 -7.73 -4.45 -3.98
N VAL A 123 -7.03 -4.73 -5.08
CA VAL A 123 -7.21 -4.05 -6.36
C VAL A 123 -7.47 -5.08 -7.45
N PRO A 124 -8.21 -4.74 -8.53
CA PRO A 124 -8.29 -5.60 -9.70
C PRO A 124 -6.89 -5.90 -10.25
N ALA A 125 -6.65 -7.13 -10.71
CA ALA A 125 -5.36 -7.51 -11.25
C ALA A 125 -4.96 -6.62 -12.43
N GLY A 126 -3.74 -6.11 -12.40
CA GLY A 126 -3.23 -5.14 -13.39
C GLY A 126 -3.45 -3.68 -13.01
N HIS A 127 -4.25 -3.38 -11.98
CA HIS A 127 -4.35 -2.02 -11.44
C HIS A 127 -3.04 -1.60 -10.77
N ARG A 128 -2.65 -0.35 -10.97
CA ARG A 128 -1.44 0.26 -10.41
C ARG A 128 -1.86 1.50 -9.64
N PRO A 129 -1.98 1.41 -8.30
CA PRO A 129 -2.48 2.53 -7.52
C PRO A 129 -1.60 3.76 -7.66
N THR A 130 -2.22 4.93 -7.48
CA THR A 130 -1.51 6.21 -7.44
C THR A 130 -1.22 6.64 -6.00
N VAL A 131 -0.42 7.69 -5.82
CA VAL A 131 -0.16 8.25 -4.49
C VAL A 131 -1.44 8.82 -3.90
N GLU A 132 -2.29 9.46 -4.72
CA GLU A 132 -3.58 10.01 -4.31
C GLU A 132 -4.51 8.89 -3.80
N GLU A 133 -4.58 7.75 -4.50
CA GLU A 133 -5.33 6.60 -4.00
C GLU A 133 -4.77 6.14 -2.64
N ALA A 134 -3.46 6.07 -2.49
CA ALA A 134 -2.83 5.66 -1.24
C ALA A 134 -3.13 6.61 -0.07
N GLU A 135 -3.19 7.92 -0.33
CA GLU A 135 -3.62 8.94 0.63
C GLU A 135 -5.06 8.70 1.09
N GLU A 136 -5.98 8.47 0.17
CA GLU A 136 -7.38 8.15 0.48
C GLU A 136 -7.49 6.91 1.37
N ARG A 137 -6.73 5.85 1.07
CA ARG A 137 -6.71 4.62 1.89
C ARG A 137 -6.20 4.88 3.29
N LEU A 138 -5.13 5.67 3.43
CA LEU A 138 -4.56 6.01 4.73
C LEU A 138 -5.52 6.89 5.56
N VAL A 139 -6.11 7.92 4.94
CA VAL A 139 -7.11 8.79 5.59
C VAL A 139 -8.31 7.97 6.05
N HIS A 140 -8.84 7.09 5.20
CA HIS A 140 -9.94 6.22 5.56
C HIS A 140 -9.60 5.29 6.73
N LEU A 141 -8.44 4.64 6.70
CA LEU A 141 -8.00 3.76 7.78
C LEU A 141 -7.82 4.50 9.11
N ARG A 142 -7.37 5.76 9.09
CA ARG A 142 -7.24 6.60 10.28
C ARG A 142 -8.59 6.99 10.86
N ALA A 143 -9.56 7.34 10.02
CA ALA A 143 -10.88 7.79 10.44
C ALA A 143 -11.79 6.63 10.90
N HIS A 144 -11.74 5.50 10.21
CA HIS A 144 -12.72 4.41 10.37
C HIS A 144 -12.14 3.13 10.97
N GLY A 145 -10.81 3.05 11.11
CA GLY A 145 -10.15 1.77 11.38
C GLY A 145 -10.22 0.80 10.21
N PRO A 146 -9.82 -0.47 10.40
CA PRO A 146 -9.74 -1.44 9.31
C PRO A 146 -11.12 -1.79 8.73
N THR A 147 -11.25 -1.66 7.41
CA THR A 147 -12.43 -2.04 6.63
C THR A 147 -11.97 -2.71 5.32
N PRO A 148 -12.84 -3.37 4.55
CA PRO A 148 -12.41 -3.94 3.26
C PRO A 148 -11.91 -2.89 2.26
N TYR A 149 -12.30 -1.60 2.43
CA TYR A 149 -11.79 -0.48 1.63
C TYR A 149 -10.32 -0.18 1.93
N ALA A 150 -9.91 -0.21 3.20
CA ALA A 150 -8.52 -0.04 3.62
C ALA A 150 -8.29 -0.70 4.98
N PHE A 151 -7.27 -1.54 5.06
CA PHE A 151 -6.98 -2.35 6.24
C PHE A 151 -5.47 -2.48 6.51
N ASN A 152 -5.11 -3.34 7.46
CA ASN A 152 -3.72 -3.63 7.79
C ASN A 152 -3.52 -5.13 8.08
N LEU A 153 -2.27 -5.57 8.22
CA LEU A 153 -1.96 -7.00 8.43
C LEU A 153 -2.57 -7.60 9.70
N ARG A 154 -2.88 -6.79 10.72
CA ARG A 154 -3.53 -7.27 11.95
C ARG A 154 -5.01 -7.58 11.74
N THR A 155 -5.65 -6.94 10.76
CA THR A 155 -7.06 -7.15 10.44
C THR A 155 -7.20 -7.23 8.92
N ALA A 156 -6.94 -8.42 8.37
CA ALA A 156 -7.02 -8.67 6.94
C ALA A 156 -8.43 -8.99 6.47
N PHE A 157 -8.72 -8.67 5.21
CA PHE A 157 -9.98 -8.99 4.54
C PHE A 157 -9.71 -9.88 3.31
N PRO A 158 -10.65 -10.73 2.88
CA PRO A 158 -10.50 -11.50 1.65
C PRO A 158 -10.67 -10.61 0.40
N ALA A 159 -10.05 -11.03 -0.70
CA ALA A 159 -10.20 -10.37 -2.00
C ALA A 159 -11.66 -10.37 -2.49
N GLY A 160 -12.03 -9.34 -3.25
CA GLY A 160 -13.37 -9.21 -3.85
C GLY A 160 -14.48 -8.76 -2.90
N VAL A 161 -14.17 -8.54 -1.61
CA VAL A 161 -15.10 -7.84 -0.70
C VAL A 161 -14.89 -6.35 -0.88
N ALA A 162 -15.68 -5.73 -1.75
CA ALA A 162 -15.75 -4.28 -1.81
C ALA A 162 -16.32 -3.75 -0.49
N GLY A 163 -15.53 -2.99 0.26
CA GLY A 163 -16.06 -2.18 1.34
C GLY A 163 -16.91 -1.06 0.73
N PRO A 164 -17.87 -0.48 1.48
CA PRO A 164 -18.53 0.73 0.99
C PRO A 164 -17.46 1.76 0.68
N GLU A 165 -17.42 2.19 -0.59
CA GLU A 165 -16.66 3.34 -1.03
C GLU A 165 -17.13 4.55 -0.20
N PRO A 166 -16.25 5.44 0.27
CA PRO A 166 -16.71 6.64 0.97
C PRO A 166 -17.68 7.38 0.05
N GLU A 167 -18.91 7.61 0.51
CA GLU A 167 -19.87 8.38 -0.28
C GLU A 167 -19.25 9.75 -0.59
N PRO A 168 -19.32 10.23 -1.84
CA PRO A 168 -18.85 11.56 -2.15
C PRO A 168 -19.64 12.54 -1.28
N GLU A 169 -18.94 13.35 -0.47
CA GLU A 169 -19.57 14.37 0.37
C GLU A 169 -20.55 15.17 -0.50
N SER A 170 -21.84 15.03 -0.20
CA SER A 170 -22.87 15.83 -0.85
C SER A 170 -22.60 17.28 -0.49
N VAL A 171 -21.97 18.04 -1.41
CA VAL A 171 -21.83 19.48 -1.28
C VAL A 171 -23.24 20.05 -1.29
N SER A 172 -23.76 20.31 -0.09
CA SER A 172 -25.04 20.98 0.10
C SER A 172 -24.88 22.42 -0.37
N ARG A 173 -25.18 22.65 -1.66
CA ARG A 173 -25.36 24.00 -2.19
C ARG A 173 -26.60 24.58 -1.53
N SER A 174 -26.41 25.28 -0.43
CA SER A 174 -27.39 26.24 0.07
C SER A 174 -27.47 27.37 -0.96
N ALA A 175 -28.50 27.31 -1.80
CA ALA A 175 -28.90 28.45 -2.62
C ALA A 175 -29.44 29.54 -1.69
N SER A 176 -28.88 30.75 -1.84
CA SER A 176 -29.46 31.99 -1.30
C SER A 176 -30.65 32.43 -2.14
#